data_AF-A0A950GZ04-F1
#
_entry.id   AF-A0A950GZ04-F1
#
_cell.length_a   1.000
_cell.length_b   1.000
_cell.length_c   1.000
_cell.angle_alpha   90.00
_cell.angle_beta   90.00
_cell.angle_gamma   90.00
#
_symmetry.space_group_name_H-M   'P 1'
#
loop_
_entity.id
_entity.type
_entity.pdbx_description
1 polymer ?
#
loop_
_entity_poly.entity_id
_entity_poly.type
_entity_poly.pdbx_seq_one_letter_code
_entity_poly.pdbx_strand_id
1 'polypeptide(L)'
;TLAEALERLYAIGVKPDWWKLEGQTDIAAWRNIAEVVEANDPLCRGVMLLGLEAPEEELAEAFRIARQCEWVRGFAVGRTIFVEPAINWFSGRIGDAEATRAMADSFARLCAMWEKAARGATP
;
A
#
# COMPACT_ATOMS: atom_id res chain seq x y z
N THR A 1 0.00 -15.29 -11.89
CA THR A 1 -0.09 -14.64 -10.57
C THR A 1 0.83 -13.42 -10.54
N LEU A 2 0.77 -12.57 -9.51
CA LEU A 2 1.68 -11.42 -9.41
C LEU A 2 3.15 -11.87 -9.19
N ALA A 3 3.37 -12.98 -8.49
CA ALA A 3 4.69 -13.57 -8.31
C ALA A 3 5.33 -13.98 -9.66
N GLU A 4 4.59 -14.67 -10.53
CA GLU A 4 5.07 -15.02 -11.88
C GLU A 4 5.38 -13.78 -12.74
N ALA A 5 4.62 -12.69 -12.56
CA ALA A 5 4.91 -11.43 -13.24
C ALA A 5 6.23 -10.83 -12.76
N LEU A 6 6.49 -10.83 -11.44
CA LEU A 6 7.76 -10.38 -10.86
C LEU A 6 8.94 -11.23 -11.33
N GLU A 7 8.81 -12.56 -11.38
CA GLU A 7 9.85 -13.45 -11.92
C GLU A 7 10.23 -13.07 -13.35
N ARG A 8 9.22 -12.83 -14.20
CA ARG A 8 9.46 -12.40 -15.59
C ARG A 8 10.13 -11.03 -15.67
N LEU A 9 9.76 -10.09 -14.81
CA LEU A 9 10.38 -8.77 -14.74
C LEU A 9 11.85 -8.86 -14.30
N TYR A 10 12.14 -9.68 -13.29
CA TYR A 10 13.51 -9.94 -12.86
C TYR A 10 14.34 -10.63 -13.93
N ALA A 11 13.77 -11.60 -14.66
CA ALA A 11 14.45 -12.30 -15.75
C ALA A 11 14.88 -11.38 -16.89
N ILE A 12 14.18 -10.26 -17.12
CA ILE A 12 14.55 -9.23 -18.11
C ILE A 12 15.40 -8.09 -17.51
N GLY A 13 15.84 -8.22 -16.25
CA GLY A 13 16.76 -7.29 -15.60
C GLY A 13 16.11 -6.12 -14.88
N VAL A 14 14.78 -6.11 -14.68
CA VAL A 14 14.11 -5.07 -13.89
C VAL A 14 14.34 -5.34 -12.40
N LYS A 15 15.12 -4.48 -11.74
CA LYS A 15 15.47 -4.59 -10.31
C LYS A 15 15.28 -3.23 -9.61
N PRO A 16 14.05 -2.90 -9.21
CA PRO A 16 13.77 -1.62 -8.56
C PRO A 16 14.15 -1.68 -7.08
N ASP A 17 14.55 -0.53 -6.51
CA ASP A 17 14.70 -0.39 -5.07
C ASP A 17 13.40 -0.72 -4.31
N TRP A 18 12.25 -0.39 -4.90
CA TRP A 18 10.94 -0.60 -4.31
C TRP A 18 9.94 -1.13 -5.33
N TRP A 19 9.18 -2.14 -4.96
CA TRP A 19 7.98 -2.52 -5.70
C TRP A 19 6.76 -1.77 -5.18
N LYS A 20 5.87 -1.36 -6.07
CA LYS A 20 4.54 -0.87 -5.73
C LYS A 20 3.50 -1.85 -6.26
N LEU A 21 2.88 -2.62 -5.38
CA LEU A 21 2.07 -3.78 -5.75
C LEU A 21 0.63 -3.69 -5.22
N GLU A 22 -0.30 -4.28 -5.96
CA GLU A 22 -1.72 -4.39 -5.61
C GLU A 22 -1.90 -5.28 -4.38
N GLY A 23 -2.96 -5.01 -3.61
CA GLY A 23 -3.35 -5.87 -2.50
C GLY A 23 -3.67 -7.28 -2.99
N GLN A 24 -3.06 -8.26 -2.32
CA GLN A 24 -3.42 -9.66 -2.52
C GLN A 24 -4.46 -10.06 -1.47
N THR A 25 -5.43 -10.87 -1.89
CA THR A 25 -6.51 -11.36 -1.03
C THR A 25 -6.10 -12.57 -0.17
N ASP A 26 -4.91 -13.12 -0.42
CA ASP A 26 -4.39 -14.31 0.27
C ASP A 26 -2.97 -14.08 0.80
N ILE A 27 -2.70 -14.58 2.01
CA ILE A 27 -1.39 -14.61 2.63
C ILE A 27 -0.41 -15.46 1.79
N ALA A 28 -0.89 -16.56 1.19
CA ALA A 28 -0.03 -17.40 0.34
C ALA A 28 0.47 -16.64 -0.90
N ALA A 29 -0.36 -15.77 -1.48
CA ALA A 29 0.05 -14.92 -2.60
C ALA A 29 1.19 -13.96 -2.19
N TRP A 30 1.11 -13.36 -1.00
CA TRP A 30 2.20 -12.53 -0.48
C TRP A 30 3.47 -13.31 -0.16
N ARG A 31 3.35 -14.56 0.31
CA ARG A 31 4.51 -15.45 0.49
C ARG A 31 5.20 -15.73 -0.84
N ASN A 32 4.45 -16.07 -1.88
CA ASN A 32 5.05 -16.32 -3.20
C ASN A 32 5.75 -15.07 -3.74
N ILE A 33 5.20 -13.87 -3.53
CA ILE A 33 5.85 -12.61 -3.89
C ILE A 33 7.18 -12.43 -3.13
N ALA A 34 7.18 -12.67 -1.81
CA ALA A 34 8.37 -12.58 -0.98
C ALA A 34 9.48 -13.54 -1.45
N GLU A 35 9.12 -14.80 -1.70
CA GLU A 35 10.06 -15.83 -2.18
C GLU A 35 10.70 -15.43 -3.52
N VAL A 36 9.92 -14.83 -4.44
CA VAL A 36 10.45 -14.31 -5.71
C VAL A 36 11.40 -13.13 -5.52
N VAL A 37 11.04 -12.16 -4.68
CA VAL A 37 11.90 -10.98 -4.41
C VAL A 37 13.22 -11.42 -3.76
N GLU A 38 13.16 -12.28 -2.74
CA GLU A 38 14.33 -12.82 -2.04
C GLU A 38 15.29 -13.55 -2.98
N ALA A 39 14.76 -14.36 -3.88
CA ALA A 39 15.59 -15.15 -4.80
C ALA A 39 16.30 -14.30 -5.87
N ASN A 40 15.73 -13.15 -6.24
CA ASN A 40 16.17 -12.40 -7.42
C ASN A 40 16.89 -11.08 -7.12
N ASP A 41 16.60 -10.45 -5.97
CA ASP A 41 17.03 -9.09 -5.72
C ASP A 41 17.35 -8.80 -4.24
N PRO A 42 18.56 -9.12 -3.78
CA PRO A 42 18.98 -8.86 -2.40
C PRO A 42 19.12 -7.35 -2.08
N LEU A 43 19.06 -6.47 -3.09
CA LEU A 43 19.14 -5.02 -2.91
C LEU A 43 17.75 -4.36 -2.84
N CYS A 44 16.68 -5.11 -3.12
CA CYS A 44 15.32 -4.61 -2.98
C CYS A 44 15.07 -4.18 -1.52
N ARG A 45 14.48 -3.00 -1.33
CA ARG A 45 14.18 -2.43 -0.01
C ARG A 45 12.82 -2.83 0.52
N GLY A 46 11.93 -3.28 -0.36
CA GLY A 46 10.60 -3.71 0.04
C GLY A 46 9.52 -3.50 -1.01
N VAL A 47 8.31 -3.79 -0.57
CA VAL A 47 7.06 -3.56 -1.27
C VAL A 47 6.26 -2.47 -0.56
N MET A 48 5.71 -1.55 -1.35
CA MET A 48 4.71 -0.57 -0.95
C MET A 48 3.35 -0.99 -1.51
N LEU A 49 2.37 -1.17 -0.63
CA LEU A 49 1.00 -1.50 -1.02
C LEU A 49 0.32 -0.30 -1.69
N LEU A 50 -0.34 -0.50 -2.82
CA LEU A 50 -1.15 0.53 -3.47
C LEU A 50 -2.63 0.45 -3.07
N GLY A 51 -3.34 1.59 -3.14
CA GLY A 51 -4.71 1.68 -2.63
C GLY A 51 -5.86 1.70 -3.63
N LEU A 52 -5.62 1.80 -4.94
CA LEU A 52 -6.64 1.76 -6.01
C LEU A 52 -7.89 2.67 -5.89
N GLU A 53 -7.89 3.72 -5.05
CA GLU A 53 -9.13 4.46 -4.73
C GLU A 53 -10.15 3.59 -3.98
N ALA A 54 -9.70 2.52 -3.34
CA ALA A 54 -10.53 1.67 -2.51
C ALA A 54 -11.03 2.43 -1.26
N PRO A 55 -12.21 2.06 -0.74
CA PRO A 55 -12.69 2.49 0.56
C PRO A 55 -11.70 2.22 1.69
N GLU A 56 -11.75 3.01 2.76
CA GLU A 56 -10.86 2.85 3.92
C GLU A 56 -11.01 1.46 4.56
N GLU A 57 -12.22 0.89 4.58
CA GLU A 57 -12.48 -0.45 5.14
C GLU A 57 -11.78 -1.55 4.33
N GLU A 58 -11.81 -1.46 3.00
CA GLU A 58 -11.11 -2.40 2.12
C GLU A 58 -9.59 -2.27 2.27
N LEU A 59 -9.08 -1.04 2.42
CA LEU A 59 -7.66 -0.81 2.70
C LEU A 59 -7.23 -1.37 4.05
N ALA A 60 -8.07 -1.27 5.07
CA ALA A 60 -7.78 -1.83 6.39
C ALA A 60 -7.61 -3.35 6.32
N GLU A 61 -8.47 -4.05 5.58
CA GLU A 61 -8.34 -5.49 5.37
C GLU A 61 -7.11 -5.84 4.53
N ALA A 62 -6.86 -5.08 3.46
CA ALA A 62 -5.65 -5.26 2.65
C ALA A 62 -4.37 -5.05 3.47
N PHE A 63 -4.34 -4.06 4.37
CA PHE A 63 -3.23 -3.85 5.32
C PHE A 63 -3.09 -5.05 6.25
N ARG A 64 -4.17 -5.56 6.83
CA ARG A 64 -4.13 -6.72 7.75
C ARG A 64 -3.49 -7.95 7.09
N ILE A 65 -3.83 -8.22 5.83
CA ILE A 65 -3.26 -9.35 5.06
C ILE A 65 -1.81 -9.04 4.69
N ALA A 66 -1.54 -7.86 4.12
CA ALA A 66 -0.20 -7.50 3.64
C ALA A 66 0.84 -7.42 4.77
N ARG A 67 0.45 -6.99 5.97
CA ARG A 67 1.32 -6.94 7.17
C ARG A 67 1.77 -8.31 7.68
N GLN A 68 1.20 -9.41 7.17
CA GLN A 68 1.72 -10.76 7.44
C GLN A 68 2.99 -11.06 6.64
N CYS A 69 3.26 -10.31 5.57
CA CYS A 69 4.46 -10.43 4.75
C CYS A 69 5.51 -9.39 5.15
N GLU A 70 6.72 -9.84 5.47
CA GLU A 70 7.77 -8.95 5.98
C GLU A 70 8.34 -8.00 4.92
N TRP A 71 8.18 -8.36 3.65
CA TRP A 71 8.58 -7.53 2.52
C TRP A 71 7.68 -6.32 2.32
N VAL A 72 6.43 -6.34 2.81
CA VAL A 72 5.55 -5.17 2.73
C VAL A 72 5.90 -4.19 3.85
N ARG A 73 6.54 -3.09 3.48
CA ARG A 73 7.07 -2.10 4.43
C ARG A 73 6.16 -0.90 4.66
N GLY A 74 5.17 -0.69 3.79
CA GLY A 74 4.27 0.44 3.89
C GLY A 74 3.22 0.44 2.78
N PHE A 75 2.59 1.60 2.60
CA PHE A 75 1.61 1.85 1.57
C PHE A 75 1.88 3.16 0.83
N ALA A 76 1.46 3.22 -0.43
CA ALA A 76 1.51 4.39 -1.30
C ALA A 76 0.11 4.62 -1.90
N VAL A 77 -0.76 5.21 -1.08
CA VAL A 77 -2.17 5.51 -1.37
C VAL A 77 -2.31 6.99 -1.75
N GLY A 78 -3.13 7.29 -2.76
CA GLY A 78 -3.32 8.64 -3.26
C GLY A 78 -4.79 9.02 -3.31
N ARG A 79 -5.53 8.51 -4.30
CA ARG A 79 -6.90 8.93 -4.60
C ARG A 79 -7.86 8.85 -3.41
N THR A 80 -7.76 7.80 -2.59
CA THR A 80 -8.52 7.66 -1.32
C THR A 80 -8.30 8.85 -0.36
N ILE A 81 -7.13 9.49 -0.38
CA ILE A 81 -6.79 10.63 0.49
C ILE A 81 -7.35 11.94 -0.07
N PHE A 82 -7.20 12.17 -1.38
CA PHE A 82 -7.36 13.52 -1.94
C PHE A 82 -8.53 13.72 -2.90
N VAL A 83 -9.15 12.68 -3.48
CA VAL A 83 -10.17 12.87 -4.54
C VAL A 83 -11.38 13.62 -4.02
N GLU A 84 -11.97 13.19 -2.91
CA GLU A 84 -13.16 13.83 -2.35
C GLU A 84 -12.90 15.26 -1.86
N PRO A 85 -11.81 15.55 -1.11
CA PRO A 85 -11.38 16.92 -0.82
C PRO A 85 -11.15 17.76 -2.07
N ALA A 86 -10.50 17.22 -3.11
CA ALA A 86 -10.24 17.93 -4.36
C ALA A 86 -11.53 18.28 -5.09
N ILE A 87 -12.49 17.37 -5.20
CA ILE A 87 -13.80 17.62 -5.81
C ILE A 87 -14.52 18.77 -5.06
N ASN A 88 -14.53 18.72 -3.73
CA ASN A 88 -15.16 19.76 -2.92
C ASN A 88 -14.46 21.11 -3.07
N TRP A 89 -13.13 21.12 -3.11
CA TRP A 89 -12.33 22.33 -3.28
C TRP A 89 -12.50 22.96 -4.68
N PHE A 90 -12.40 22.16 -5.75
CA PHE A 90 -12.60 22.66 -7.13
C PHE A 90 -14.01 23.20 -7.37
N SER A 91 -15.00 22.67 -6.66
CA SER A 91 -16.39 23.16 -6.72
C SER A 91 -16.66 24.40 -5.88
N GLY A 92 -15.68 24.89 -5.12
CA GLY A 92 -15.83 26.02 -4.19
C GLY A 92 -16.66 25.72 -2.94
N ARG A 93 -16.96 24.44 -2.66
CA ARG A 93 -17.68 24.03 -1.44
C ARG A 93 -16.83 24.15 -0.18
N ILE A 94 -15.52 23.96 -0.30
CA ILE A 94 -14.55 24.10 0.80
C ILE A 94 -13.38 24.98 0.36
N GLY A 95 -12.75 25.66 1.32
CA GLY A 95 -11.54 26.46 1.09
C GLY A 95 -10.24 25.68 1.30
N ASP A 96 -9.11 26.33 1.04
CA ASP A 96 -7.77 25.72 1.10
C ASP A 96 -7.48 25.04 2.45
N ALA A 97 -7.74 25.74 3.56
CA ALA A 97 -7.48 25.22 4.90
C ALA A 97 -8.29 23.96 5.22
N GLU A 98 -9.54 23.89 4.74
CA GLU A 98 -10.40 22.74 4.94
C GLU A 98 -9.98 21.57 4.05
N ALA A 99 -9.59 21.82 2.80
CA ALA A 99 -9.04 20.80 1.91
C ALA A 99 -7.75 20.18 2.48
N THR A 100 -6.81 21.02 2.96
CA THR A 100 -5.58 20.55 3.61
C THR A 100 -5.87 19.71 4.84
N ARG A 101 -6.77 20.16 5.73
CA ARG A 101 -7.16 19.41 6.92
C ARG A 101 -7.78 18.06 6.55
N ALA A 102 -8.72 18.04 5.61
CA ALA A 102 -9.39 16.81 5.19
C ALA A 102 -8.39 15.77 4.64
N MET A 103 -7.45 16.18 3.79
CA MET A 103 -6.40 15.29 3.28
C MET A 103 -5.45 14.81 4.39
N ALA A 104 -5.07 15.68 5.32
CA ALA A 104 -4.22 15.32 6.46
C ALA A 104 -4.92 14.31 7.38
N ASP A 105 -6.20 14.51 7.68
CA ASP A 105 -7.00 13.62 8.51
C ASP A 105 -7.16 12.24 7.84
N SER A 106 -7.41 12.20 6.53
CA SER A 106 -7.47 10.94 5.77
C SER A 106 -6.14 10.20 5.78
N PHE A 107 -5.01 10.89 5.59
CA PHE A 107 -3.70 10.27 5.68
C PHE A 107 -3.41 9.74 7.11
N ALA A 108 -3.73 10.52 8.14
CA ALA A 108 -3.57 10.10 9.53
C ALA A 108 -4.38 8.84 9.87
N ARG A 109 -5.63 8.74 9.39
CA ARG A 109 -6.44 7.52 9.54
C ARG A 109 -5.78 6.31 8.87
N LEU A 110 -5.26 6.45 7.65
CA LEU A 110 -4.56 5.35 6.96
C LEU A 110 -3.29 4.92 7.70
N CYS A 111 -2.51 5.86 8.23
CA CYS A 111 -1.37 5.54 9.09
C CYS A 111 -1.79 4.75 10.34
N ALA A 112 -2.84 5.20 11.04
CA ALA A 112 -3.35 4.50 12.22
C ALA A 112 -3.87 3.08 11.88
N MET A 113 -4.55 2.91 10.74
CA MET A 113 -4.97 1.59 10.25
C MET A 113 -3.77 0.68 9.97
N TRP A 114 -2.73 1.19 9.32
CA TRP A 114 -1.50 0.44 9.02
C TRP A 114 -0.75 0.01 10.29
N GLU A 115 -0.64 0.91 11.27
CA GLU A 115 -0.02 0.62 12.57
C GLU A 115 -0.83 -0.41 13.35
N LYS A 116 -2.16 -0.29 13.38
CA LYS A 116 -3.05 -1.26 14.04
C LYS A 116 -3.01 -2.64 13.37
N ALA A 117 -2.77 -2.69 12.06
CA ALA A 117 -2.59 -3.93 11.32
C ALA A 117 -1.24 -4.61 11.59
N ALA A 118 -0.30 -3.95 12.28
CA ALA A 118 0.92 -4.60 12.74
C ALA A 118 0.57 -5.80 13.63
N ARG A 119 1.25 -6.92 13.37
CA ARG A 119 1.15 -8.16 14.15
C ARG A 119 1.18 -7.81 15.63
N GLY A 120 0.24 -8.35 16.41
CA GLY A 120 0.11 -8.07 17.84
C GLY A 120 1.48 -8.02 18.47
N ALA A 121 1.86 -6.83 18.95
CA ALA A 121 3.08 -6.64 19.70
C ALA A 121 3.02 -7.66 20.83
N THR A 122 3.88 -8.67 20.75
CA THR A 122 4.17 -9.44 21.96
C THR A 122 4.85 -8.44 22.90
N PRO A 123 4.28 -8.20 24.09
CA PRO A 123 4.89 -7.28 25.06
C PRO A 123 6.28 -7.76 25.48
#